data_AF-A0A382PB12-F1
#
_entry.id   AF-A0A382PB12-F1
#
_cell.length_a   1.000
_cell.length_b   1.000
_cell.length_c   1.000
_cell.angle_alpha   90.00
_cell.angle_beta   90.00
_cell.angle_gamma   90.00
#
_symmetry.space_group_name_H-M   'P 1'
#
loop_
_entity.id
_entity.type
_entity.pdbx_description
1 polymer ?
#
loop_
_entity_poly.entity_id
_entity_poly.type
_entity_poly.pdbx_seq_one_letter_code
_entity_poly.pdbx_strand_id
1 'polypeptide(L)'
;SISPIVVVTGFDSMVVEAGTDYSDLGAVATDSFEGDLTAKIQVSNPVNARKVGTYVVTYDVADSSGNKAAQASRSVEVKDTLVPVITLIGQAEMTLQVGKQYIDGGATASDSFDGSLNDKLTTANPVDTSKPGTYSISYDVEDSSGNKAVQVVRKVVVVDTESPVITLLGDAVIQQEMGETYQDAGATASDNVDGDISQQIAIVSPVNIQVAGNYSVTYNVQDSSGNSASEIVRVVIVGDTGAPVIKLSGGQTIQIEAGITFSDPGYFAEDKVDGDLTGSVVVGGSVDTSKVGSYLLTYDVTDSNDNDAVKVTRNVIVEDNTAPVVVLAGDASVELELGSEYTEEGATAKDNLDGDVT
;
A
#
# COMPACT_ATOMS: atom_id res chain seq x y z
N SER A 1 -78.66 -70.61 8.34
CA SER A 1 -78.17 -69.36 7.75
C SER A 1 -76.65 -69.40 7.77
N ILE A 2 -76.00 -68.92 6.71
CA ILE A 2 -74.53 -68.82 6.63
C ILE A 2 -74.18 -67.39 7.05
N SER A 3 -73.02 -67.19 7.70
CA SER A 3 -72.58 -65.83 8.02
C SER A 3 -72.36 -64.99 6.76
N PRO A 4 -72.65 -63.68 6.80
CA PRO A 4 -72.30 -62.77 5.71
C PRO A 4 -70.78 -62.68 5.51
N ILE A 5 -70.36 -62.26 4.32
CA ILE A 5 -68.96 -62.00 3.96
C ILE A 5 -68.76 -60.49 3.85
N VAL A 6 -67.73 -59.96 4.51
CA VAL A 6 -67.30 -58.56 4.40
C VAL A 6 -65.97 -58.51 3.64
N VAL A 7 -65.87 -57.60 2.68
CA VAL A 7 -64.64 -57.35 1.91
C VAL A 7 -64.32 -55.87 2.00
N VAL A 8 -63.13 -55.52 2.48
CA VAL A 8 -62.65 -54.13 2.54
C VAL A 8 -62.51 -53.58 1.11
N THR A 9 -63.00 -52.36 0.89
CA THR A 9 -62.88 -51.70 -0.40
C THR A 9 -61.47 -51.12 -0.55
N GLY A 10 -60.70 -51.55 -1.54
CA GLY A 10 -59.32 -51.11 -1.73
C GLY A 10 -58.33 -51.92 -0.89
N PHE A 11 -57.24 -51.28 -0.44
CA PHE A 11 -56.18 -51.97 0.30
C PHE A 11 -56.55 -52.20 1.78
N ASP A 12 -56.16 -53.34 2.33
CA ASP A 12 -56.27 -53.69 3.75
C ASP A 12 -55.26 -52.93 4.62
N SER A 13 -54.28 -52.27 4.02
CA SER A 13 -53.31 -51.40 4.67
C SER A 13 -53.01 -50.15 3.83
N MET A 14 -52.79 -49.02 4.49
CA MET A 14 -52.36 -47.78 3.84
C MET A 14 -51.58 -46.86 4.77
N VAL A 15 -50.79 -45.97 4.17
CA VAL A 15 -50.12 -44.87 4.86
C VAL A 15 -50.88 -43.57 4.56
N VAL A 16 -51.07 -42.75 5.59
CA VAL A 16 -51.67 -41.42 5.52
C VAL A 16 -50.63 -40.41 6.00
N GLU A 17 -50.43 -39.36 5.23
CA GLU A 17 -49.54 -38.27 5.61
C GLU A 17 -50.16 -37.50 6.79
N ALA A 18 -49.37 -37.27 7.84
CA ALA A 18 -49.84 -36.60 9.03
C ALA A 18 -50.30 -35.16 8.71
N GLY A 19 -51.36 -34.71 9.37
CA GLY A 19 -51.96 -33.38 9.12
C GLY A 19 -52.86 -33.29 7.89
N THR A 20 -52.91 -34.32 7.03
CA THR A 20 -53.81 -34.36 5.86
C THR A 20 -55.20 -34.93 6.20
N ASP A 21 -56.16 -34.74 5.30
CA ASP A 21 -57.49 -35.33 5.44
C ASP A 21 -57.45 -36.83 5.10
N TYR A 22 -58.12 -37.64 5.93
CA TYR A 22 -58.31 -39.08 5.70
C TYR A 22 -59.79 -39.39 5.45
N SER A 23 -60.07 -40.11 4.35
CA SER A 23 -61.39 -40.68 4.06
C SER A 23 -61.27 -42.18 3.90
N ASP A 24 -62.07 -42.92 4.65
CA ASP A 24 -62.16 -44.37 4.50
C ASP A 24 -63.01 -44.74 3.28
N LEU A 25 -62.52 -45.68 2.46
CA LEU A 25 -63.26 -46.21 1.30
C LEU A 25 -64.34 -47.23 1.69
N GLY A 26 -64.39 -47.59 2.97
CA GLY A 26 -65.36 -48.52 3.52
C GLY A 26 -65.09 -49.97 3.16
N ALA A 27 -66.15 -50.77 3.25
CA ALA A 27 -66.20 -52.18 2.89
C ALA A 27 -67.55 -52.49 2.23
N VAL A 28 -67.63 -53.61 1.53
CA VAL A 28 -68.87 -54.17 0.99
C VAL A 28 -69.20 -55.47 1.71
N ALA A 29 -70.48 -55.79 1.84
CA ALA A 29 -70.93 -57.00 2.50
C ALA A 29 -72.01 -57.72 1.69
N THR A 30 -71.89 -59.03 1.55
CA THR A 30 -72.88 -59.87 0.87
C THR A 30 -73.25 -61.07 1.72
N ASP A 31 -74.53 -61.43 1.70
CA ASP A 31 -75.05 -62.68 2.22
C ASP A 31 -75.73 -63.50 1.12
N SER A 32 -75.62 -64.83 1.23
CA SER A 32 -76.16 -65.77 0.24
C SER A 32 -77.70 -65.83 0.21
N PHE A 33 -78.39 -65.40 1.27
CA PHE A 33 -79.85 -65.42 1.38
C PHE A 33 -80.46 -64.01 1.39
N GLU A 34 -79.78 -63.02 1.98
CA GLU A 34 -80.24 -61.62 2.07
C GLU A 34 -79.68 -60.70 0.97
N GLY A 35 -78.68 -61.14 0.21
CA GLY A 35 -78.06 -60.34 -0.85
C GLY A 35 -77.11 -59.27 -0.28
N ASP A 36 -77.19 -58.04 -0.78
CA ASP A 36 -76.30 -56.95 -0.39
C ASP A 36 -76.63 -56.41 1.01
N LEU A 37 -75.65 -56.52 1.92
CA LEU A 37 -75.72 -56.04 3.30
C LEU A 37 -74.81 -54.83 3.55
N THR A 38 -74.24 -54.22 2.51
CA THR A 38 -73.26 -53.12 2.62
C THR A 38 -73.76 -51.96 3.48
N ALA A 39 -75.03 -51.57 3.33
CA ALA A 39 -75.64 -50.51 4.13
C ALA A 39 -75.82 -50.86 5.62
N LYS A 40 -75.69 -52.14 6.01
CA LYS A 40 -75.78 -52.60 7.40
C LYS A 40 -74.40 -52.71 8.08
N ILE A 41 -73.30 -52.44 7.37
CA ILE A 41 -71.96 -52.48 7.96
C ILE A 41 -71.85 -51.41 9.06
N GLN A 42 -71.42 -51.83 10.24
CA GLN A 42 -71.03 -50.95 11.33
C GLN A 42 -69.53 -50.69 11.22
N VAL A 43 -69.17 -49.41 11.09
CA VAL A 43 -67.78 -48.98 10.95
C VAL A 43 -67.29 -48.38 12.27
N SER A 44 -66.18 -48.90 12.79
CA SER A 44 -65.42 -48.25 13.87
C SER A 44 -64.15 -47.66 13.28
N ASN A 45 -64.07 -46.33 13.19
CA ASN A 45 -62.94 -45.63 12.59
C ASN A 45 -62.29 -44.69 13.61
N PRO A 46 -61.21 -45.14 14.29
CA PRO A 46 -60.49 -44.32 15.27
C PRO A 46 -59.37 -43.46 14.64
N VAL A 47 -59.22 -43.43 13.32
CA VAL A 47 -58.08 -42.78 12.65
C VAL A 47 -58.07 -41.29 12.96
N ASN A 48 -56.95 -40.82 13.51
CA ASN A 48 -56.67 -39.41 13.72
C ASN A 48 -55.44 -39.00 12.91
N ALA A 49 -55.66 -38.41 11.74
CA ALA A 49 -54.57 -37.96 10.87
C ALA A 49 -53.69 -36.85 11.49
N ARG A 50 -54.11 -36.23 12.60
CA ARG A 50 -53.29 -35.27 13.35
C ARG A 50 -52.42 -35.90 14.45
N LYS A 51 -52.37 -37.23 14.50
CA LYS A 51 -51.54 -37.95 15.46
C LYS A 51 -50.89 -39.15 14.80
N VAL A 52 -49.57 -39.12 14.67
CA VAL A 52 -48.75 -40.22 14.17
C VAL A 52 -49.04 -41.50 14.97
N GLY A 53 -49.14 -42.63 14.26
CA GLY A 53 -49.40 -43.94 14.84
C GLY A 53 -50.18 -44.86 13.91
N THR A 54 -50.30 -46.12 14.32
CA THR A 54 -51.10 -47.12 13.61
C THR A 54 -52.50 -47.21 14.21
N TYR A 55 -53.50 -47.13 13.35
CA TYR A 55 -54.92 -47.23 13.67
C TYR A 55 -55.52 -48.42 12.95
N VAL A 56 -56.55 -49.02 13.53
CA VAL A 56 -57.28 -50.13 12.92
C VAL A 56 -58.74 -49.72 12.76
N VAL A 57 -59.19 -49.62 11.51
CA VAL A 57 -60.61 -49.45 11.16
C VAL A 57 -61.23 -50.85 11.11
N THR A 58 -62.39 -51.05 11.75
CA THR A 58 -63.09 -52.35 11.72
C THR A 58 -64.46 -52.24 11.06
N TYR A 59 -64.83 -53.30 10.35
CA TYR A 59 -66.10 -53.45 9.65
C TYR A 59 -66.81 -54.70 10.15
N ASP A 60 -67.94 -54.48 10.81
CA ASP A 60 -68.75 -55.54 11.40
C ASP A 60 -70.15 -55.54 10.78
N VAL A 61 -70.64 -56.71 10.37
CA VAL A 61 -72.01 -56.87 9.86
C VAL A 61 -72.60 -58.17 10.37
N ALA A 62 -73.92 -58.17 10.59
CA ALA A 62 -74.68 -59.37 10.90
C ALA A 62 -75.90 -59.48 9.98
N ASP A 63 -76.29 -60.71 9.66
CA ASP A 63 -77.57 -60.97 8.97
C ASP A 63 -78.77 -60.71 9.90
N SER A 64 -79.99 -60.72 9.36
CA SER A 64 -81.23 -60.55 10.14
C SER A 64 -81.47 -61.64 11.18
N SER A 65 -80.78 -62.78 11.04
CA SER A 65 -80.81 -63.91 11.98
C SER A 65 -79.75 -63.78 13.09
N GLY A 66 -78.93 -62.74 13.07
CA GLY A 66 -77.89 -62.45 14.05
C GLY A 66 -76.53 -63.14 13.80
N ASN A 67 -76.33 -63.80 12.65
CA ASN A 67 -75.05 -64.40 12.30
C ASN A 67 -74.07 -63.31 11.89
N LYS A 68 -72.92 -63.24 12.56
CA LYS A 68 -71.88 -62.22 12.32
C LYS A 68 -70.92 -62.68 11.23
N ALA A 69 -70.50 -61.76 10.37
CA ALA A 69 -69.34 -61.96 9.50
C ALA A 69 -68.06 -62.10 10.33
N ALA A 70 -67.02 -62.69 9.74
CA ALA A 70 -65.68 -62.46 10.24
C ALA A 70 -65.36 -60.96 10.13
N GLN A 71 -64.87 -60.36 11.22
CA GLN A 71 -64.53 -58.94 11.24
C GLN A 71 -63.45 -58.67 10.19
N ALA A 72 -63.76 -57.77 9.26
CA ALA A 72 -62.76 -57.24 8.34
C ALA A 72 -62.15 -55.98 8.94
N SER A 73 -60.90 -55.69 8.62
CA SER A 73 -60.22 -54.50 9.12
C SER A 73 -59.30 -53.88 8.09
N ARG A 74 -59.07 -52.57 8.25
CA ARG A 74 -58.04 -51.81 7.53
C ARG A 74 -57.04 -51.27 8.54
N SER A 75 -55.76 -51.54 8.32
CA SER A 75 -54.66 -50.91 9.06
C SER A 75 -54.30 -49.58 8.40
N VAL A 76 -54.37 -48.50 9.16
CA VAL A 76 -54.02 -47.15 8.67
C VAL A 76 -52.84 -46.64 9.49
N GLU A 77 -51.72 -46.42 8.84
CA GLU A 77 -50.52 -45.87 9.45
C GLU A 77 -50.44 -44.37 9.15
N VAL A 78 -50.63 -43.53 10.16
CA VAL A 78 -50.40 -42.09 10.04
C VAL A 78 -48.94 -41.82 10.31
N LYS A 79 -48.23 -41.27 9.32
CA LYS A 79 -46.81 -40.92 9.37
C LYS A 79 -46.61 -39.54 8.81
N ASP A 80 -45.69 -38.82 9.41
CA ASP A 80 -45.17 -37.57 8.88
C ASP A 80 -43.89 -37.87 8.09
N THR A 81 -43.94 -37.67 6.78
CA THR A 81 -42.85 -37.99 5.85
C THR A 81 -42.30 -36.77 5.13
N LEU A 82 -42.92 -35.61 5.35
CA LEU A 82 -42.50 -34.36 4.73
C LEU A 82 -41.35 -33.76 5.54
N VAL A 83 -40.38 -33.19 4.82
CA VAL A 83 -39.24 -32.51 5.46
C VAL A 83 -39.60 -31.07 5.77
N PRO A 84 -39.01 -30.47 6.82
CA PRO A 84 -39.11 -29.04 7.06
C PRO A 84 -38.53 -28.19 5.92
N VAL A 85 -39.05 -26.97 5.79
CA VAL A 85 -38.54 -25.94 4.88
C VAL A 85 -37.82 -24.85 5.67
N ILE A 86 -36.56 -24.59 5.30
CA ILE A 86 -35.77 -23.48 5.84
C ILE A 86 -35.80 -22.31 4.84
N THR A 87 -36.00 -21.09 5.34
CA THR A 87 -35.98 -19.85 4.55
C THR A 87 -35.01 -18.85 5.15
N LEU A 88 -34.00 -18.41 4.39
CA LEU A 88 -33.04 -17.39 4.83
C LEU A 88 -33.73 -16.04 5.08
N ILE A 89 -33.30 -15.35 6.14
CA ILE A 89 -33.67 -13.95 6.36
C ILE A 89 -32.57 -13.07 5.76
N GLY A 90 -32.87 -12.38 4.66
CA GLY A 90 -31.91 -11.55 3.94
C GLY A 90 -31.26 -12.26 2.76
N GLN A 91 -30.09 -11.78 2.33
CA GLN A 91 -29.41 -12.27 1.13
C GLN A 91 -28.81 -13.67 1.33
N ALA A 92 -28.80 -14.48 0.25
CA ALA A 92 -28.15 -15.78 0.21
C ALA A 92 -26.63 -15.69 -0.01
N GLU A 93 -26.17 -14.62 -0.67
CA GLU A 93 -24.76 -14.31 -0.87
C GLU A 93 -24.49 -12.85 -0.55
N MET A 94 -23.32 -12.57 0.02
CA MET A 94 -22.86 -11.20 0.28
C MET A 94 -21.34 -11.10 0.21
N THR A 95 -20.86 -9.90 -0.08
CA THR A 95 -19.44 -9.58 -0.12
C THR A 95 -19.13 -8.48 0.90
N LEU A 96 -18.04 -8.66 1.65
CA LEU A 96 -17.60 -7.77 2.72
C LEU A 96 -16.13 -7.43 2.53
N GLN A 97 -15.76 -6.19 2.82
CA GLN A 97 -14.35 -5.84 3.00
C GLN A 97 -13.81 -6.49 4.29
N VAL A 98 -12.57 -6.94 4.27
CA VAL A 98 -11.85 -7.48 5.42
C VAL A 98 -11.95 -6.53 6.63
N GLY A 99 -12.07 -7.10 7.82
CA GLY A 99 -12.22 -6.38 9.09
C GLY A 99 -13.60 -5.75 9.33
N LYS A 100 -14.51 -5.72 8.34
CA LYS A 100 -15.87 -5.21 8.58
C LYS A 100 -16.65 -6.15 9.48
N GLN A 101 -17.46 -5.57 10.36
CA GLN A 101 -18.37 -6.33 11.22
C GLN A 101 -19.41 -7.04 10.36
N TYR A 102 -19.59 -8.33 10.61
CA TYR A 102 -20.65 -9.14 10.02
C TYR A 102 -21.65 -9.56 11.09
N ILE A 103 -22.94 -9.45 10.76
CA ILE A 103 -24.04 -9.97 11.58
C ILE A 103 -24.86 -10.89 10.69
N ASP A 104 -25.02 -12.13 11.13
CA ASP A 104 -25.82 -13.09 10.41
C ASP A 104 -27.31 -12.74 10.51
N GLY A 105 -27.99 -12.65 9.37
CA GLY A 105 -29.43 -12.40 9.33
C GLY A 105 -30.26 -13.59 9.84
N GLY A 106 -29.64 -14.77 9.94
CA GLY A 106 -30.29 -16.02 10.32
C GLY A 106 -31.20 -16.59 9.23
N ALA A 107 -32.04 -17.53 9.66
CA ALA A 107 -33.06 -18.17 8.85
C ALA A 107 -34.29 -18.49 9.72
N THR A 108 -35.40 -18.83 9.07
CA THR A 108 -36.60 -19.39 9.70
C THR A 108 -36.83 -20.80 9.20
N ALA A 109 -37.54 -21.62 9.97
CA ALA A 109 -37.91 -22.96 9.59
C ALA A 109 -39.37 -23.27 9.96
N SER A 110 -40.05 -23.99 9.09
CA SER A 110 -41.39 -24.51 9.35
C SER A 110 -41.59 -25.86 8.69
N ASP A 111 -42.41 -26.68 9.31
CA ASP A 111 -42.90 -27.94 8.77
C ASP A 111 -44.45 -27.92 8.71
N SER A 112 -45.01 -28.72 7.81
CA SER A 112 -46.45 -28.80 7.57
C SER A 112 -47.25 -29.46 8.71
N PHE A 113 -46.63 -30.36 9.48
CA PHE A 113 -47.22 -31.05 10.61
C PHE A 113 -46.82 -30.42 11.95
N ASP A 114 -45.54 -30.10 12.13
CA ASP A 114 -44.98 -29.51 13.36
C ASP A 114 -45.19 -27.97 13.47
N GLY A 115 -45.45 -27.28 12.36
CA GLY A 115 -45.57 -25.82 12.34
C GLY A 115 -44.21 -25.12 12.40
N SER A 116 -44.07 -24.08 13.24
CA SER A 116 -42.81 -23.33 13.34
C SER A 116 -41.72 -24.14 14.06
N LEU A 117 -40.55 -24.24 13.44
CA LEU A 117 -39.39 -24.95 13.97
C LEU A 117 -38.19 -24.03 14.26
N ASN A 118 -38.40 -22.71 14.32
CA ASN A 118 -37.34 -21.71 14.55
C ASN A 118 -36.47 -22.00 15.79
N ASP A 119 -37.07 -22.46 16.88
CA ASP A 119 -36.35 -22.75 18.14
C ASP A 119 -35.48 -24.02 18.06
N LYS A 120 -35.69 -24.87 17.04
CA LYS A 120 -34.90 -26.08 16.77
C LYS A 120 -33.86 -25.87 15.67
N LEU A 121 -33.82 -24.69 15.05
CA LEU A 121 -32.87 -24.38 13.99
C LEU A 121 -31.44 -24.42 14.54
N THR A 122 -30.60 -25.22 13.91
CA THR A 122 -29.16 -25.26 14.21
C THR A 122 -28.40 -24.46 13.16
N THR A 123 -27.42 -23.67 13.61
CA THR A 123 -26.62 -22.80 12.73
C THR A 123 -25.14 -23.07 12.97
N ALA A 124 -24.40 -23.38 11.92
CA ALA A 124 -22.94 -23.42 11.94
C ALA A 124 -22.40 -22.21 11.18
N ASN A 125 -21.76 -21.29 11.89
CA ASN A 125 -21.26 -20.03 11.33
C ASN A 125 -19.73 -19.92 11.51
N PRO A 126 -18.93 -20.28 10.49
CA PRO A 126 -17.47 -20.21 10.55
C PRO A 126 -16.90 -18.88 10.02
N VAL A 127 -17.72 -17.85 9.80
CA VAL A 127 -17.28 -16.60 9.16
C VAL A 127 -16.21 -15.90 10.01
N ASP A 128 -15.02 -15.74 9.44
CA ASP A 128 -13.91 -14.96 10.00
C ASP A 128 -13.67 -13.73 9.13
N THR A 129 -14.19 -12.56 9.54
CA THR A 129 -14.05 -11.35 8.74
C THR A 129 -12.65 -10.75 8.77
N SER A 130 -11.72 -11.28 9.59
CA SER A 130 -10.33 -10.81 9.63
C SER A 130 -9.47 -11.37 8.50
N LYS A 131 -10.00 -12.32 7.72
CA LYS A 131 -9.27 -12.99 6.64
C LYS A 131 -10.07 -12.97 5.36
N PRO A 132 -9.48 -12.57 4.22
CA PRO A 132 -10.08 -12.77 2.92
C PRO A 132 -10.37 -14.25 2.67
N GLY A 133 -11.53 -14.56 2.08
CA GLY A 133 -11.98 -15.93 1.87
C GLY A 133 -13.46 -16.04 1.58
N THR A 134 -13.89 -17.23 1.16
CA THR A 134 -15.31 -17.57 1.05
C THR A 134 -15.71 -18.48 2.20
N TYR A 135 -16.72 -18.05 2.94
CA TYR A 135 -17.27 -18.75 4.09
C TYR A 135 -18.71 -19.17 3.80
N SER A 136 -19.12 -20.31 4.35
CA SER A 136 -20.47 -20.84 4.21
C SER A 136 -21.07 -21.05 5.59
N ILE A 137 -22.20 -20.38 5.85
CA ILE A 137 -23.02 -20.59 7.04
C ILE A 137 -24.07 -21.62 6.67
N SER A 138 -24.20 -22.69 7.45
CA SER A 138 -25.21 -23.71 7.23
C SER A 138 -26.34 -23.64 8.26
N TYR A 139 -27.55 -23.87 7.79
CA TYR A 139 -28.76 -23.98 8.60
C TYR A 139 -29.37 -25.35 8.38
N ASP A 140 -29.64 -26.03 9.49
CA ASP A 140 -30.20 -27.38 9.53
C ASP A 140 -31.30 -27.45 10.59
N VAL A 141 -32.33 -28.24 10.33
CA VAL A 141 -33.39 -28.53 11.29
C VAL A 141 -33.98 -29.92 11.02
N GLU A 142 -34.42 -30.56 12.10
CA GLU A 142 -35.13 -31.84 12.09
C GLU A 142 -36.49 -31.64 12.78
N ASP A 143 -37.56 -32.20 12.21
CA ASP A 143 -38.89 -32.16 12.81
C ASP A 143 -39.02 -33.16 13.98
N SER A 144 -40.24 -33.32 14.53
CA SER A 144 -40.48 -34.27 15.62
C SER A 144 -40.49 -35.73 15.18
N SER A 145 -40.63 -35.99 13.88
CA SER A 145 -40.72 -37.30 13.25
C SER A 145 -39.35 -37.82 12.76
N GLY A 146 -38.33 -36.97 12.81
CA GLY A 146 -36.95 -37.28 12.41
C GLY A 146 -36.64 -36.93 10.95
N ASN A 147 -37.52 -36.23 10.23
CA ASN A 147 -37.24 -35.80 8.87
C ASN A 147 -36.35 -34.55 8.90
N LYS A 148 -35.27 -34.61 8.11
CA LYS A 148 -34.27 -33.55 8.04
C LYS A 148 -34.55 -32.63 6.87
N ALA A 149 -34.52 -31.33 7.14
CA ALA A 149 -34.59 -30.32 6.10
C ALA A 149 -33.44 -30.49 5.10
N VAL A 150 -33.66 -30.05 3.86
CA VAL A 150 -32.54 -29.79 2.95
C VAL A 150 -31.73 -28.64 3.54
N GLN A 151 -30.43 -28.87 3.78
CA GLN A 151 -29.54 -27.87 4.34
C GLN A 151 -29.54 -26.60 3.47
N VAL A 152 -29.75 -25.46 4.11
CA VAL A 152 -29.67 -24.15 3.45
C VAL A 152 -28.35 -23.50 3.82
N VAL A 153 -27.69 -22.91 2.83
CA VAL A 153 -26.39 -22.27 3.02
C VAL A 153 -26.48 -20.79 2.65
N ARG A 154 -25.88 -19.93 3.49
CA ARG A 154 -25.53 -18.55 3.15
C ARG A 154 -24.04 -18.46 2.86
N LYS A 155 -23.68 -17.83 1.75
CA LYS A 155 -22.30 -17.57 1.37
C LYS A 155 -21.89 -16.16 1.76
N VAL A 156 -20.75 -16.03 2.43
CA VAL A 156 -20.13 -14.75 2.78
C VAL A 156 -18.74 -14.72 2.17
N VAL A 157 -18.50 -13.75 1.29
CA VAL A 157 -17.19 -13.55 0.64
C VAL A 157 -16.53 -12.36 1.30
N VAL A 158 -15.44 -12.59 2.01
CA VAL A 158 -14.57 -11.54 2.55
C VAL A 158 -13.49 -11.28 1.53
N VAL A 159 -13.35 -10.03 1.10
CA VAL A 159 -12.35 -9.59 0.11
C VAL A 159 -11.50 -8.49 0.71
N ASP A 160 -10.32 -8.31 0.14
CA ASP A 160 -9.54 -7.12 0.38
C ASP A 160 -9.50 -6.25 -0.88
N THR A 161 -9.99 -5.02 -0.77
CA THR A 161 -10.05 -4.03 -1.84
C THR A 161 -9.23 -2.78 -1.55
N GLU A 162 -8.58 -2.71 -0.39
CA GLU A 162 -7.72 -1.57 -0.05
C GLU A 162 -6.38 -1.73 -0.77
N SER A 163 -5.81 -0.62 -1.23
CA SER A 163 -4.55 -0.63 -1.98
C SER A 163 -3.37 -0.40 -1.03
N PRO A 164 -2.20 -1.00 -1.32
CA PRO A 164 -1.01 -0.75 -0.52
C PRO A 164 -0.57 0.71 -0.59
N VAL A 165 0.09 1.17 0.46
CA VAL A 165 0.62 2.53 0.59
C VAL A 165 2.14 2.50 0.46
N ILE A 166 2.68 3.22 -0.52
CA ILE A 166 4.13 3.43 -0.71
C ILE A 166 4.54 4.73 -0.03
N THR A 167 5.66 4.71 0.70
CA THR A 167 6.31 5.89 1.31
C THR A 167 7.75 5.99 0.83
N LEU A 168 8.14 7.12 0.21
CA LEU A 168 9.53 7.35 -0.16
C LEU A 168 10.43 7.46 1.07
N LEU A 169 11.62 6.85 1.00
CA LEU A 169 12.69 7.10 1.95
C LEU A 169 13.56 8.23 1.41
N GLY A 170 13.75 9.31 2.17
CA GLY A 170 14.45 10.51 1.70
C GLY A 170 13.59 11.42 0.81
N ASP A 171 14.22 12.35 0.11
CA ASP A 171 13.51 13.41 -0.59
C ASP A 171 12.82 12.92 -1.88
N ALA A 172 11.71 13.56 -2.22
CA ALA A 172 10.98 13.34 -3.47
C ALA A 172 11.64 14.03 -4.67
N VAL A 173 12.47 15.05 -4.43
CA VAL A 173 13.25 15.75 -5.44
C VAL A 173 14.70 15.78 -4.98
N ILE A 174 15.61 15.25 -5.80
CA ILE A 174 17.05 15.17 -5.50
C ILE A 174 17.81 15.98 -6.55
N GLN A 175 18.70 16.87 -6.09
CA GLN A 175 19.74 17.46 -6.93
C GLN A 175 20.94 16.52 -6.91
N GLN A 176 21.36 16.07 -8.09
CA GLN A 176 22.43 15.09 -8.26
C GLN A 176 23.56 15.71 -9.09
N GLU A 177 24.73 15.81 -8.48
CA GLU A 177 25.95 16.26 -9.15
C GLU A 177 26.27 15.36 -10.35
N MET A 178 26.58 15.98 -11.49
CA MET A 178 26.86 15.26 -12.72
C MET A 178 28.17 14.47 -12.59
N GLY A 179 28.17 13.24 -13.09
CA GLY A 179 29.31 12.34 -13.01
C GLY A 179 29.50 11.65 -11.67
N GLU A 180 28.82 12.09 -10.60
CA GLU A 180 28.89 11.47 -9.28
C GLU A 180 27.95 10.29 -9.11
N THR A 181 28.27 9.40 -8.16
CA THR A 181 27.47 8.20 -7.92
C THR A 181 26.10 8.57 -7.34
N TYR A 182 25.04 8.20 -8.05
CA TYR A 182 23.67 8.27 -7.55
C TYR A 182 23.31 6.99 -6.81
N GLN A 183 22.85 7.13 -5.56
CA GLN A 183 22.26 6.03 -4.79
C GLN A 183 20.82 6.39 -4.44
N ASP A 184 19.89 5.58 -4.91
CA ASP A 184 18.49 5.73 -4.56
C ASP A 184 18.24 5.29 -3.10
N ALA A 185 17.64 6.17 -2.30
CA ALA A 185 17.24 5.85 -0.93
C ALA A 185 16.04 4.86 -0.89
N GLY A 186 15.35 4.69 -2.01
CA GLY A 186 14.26 3.73 -2.17
C GLY A 186 12.95 4.20 -1.53
N ALA A 187 12.12 3.22 -1.16
CA ALA A 187 10.81 3.41 -0.58
C ALA A 187 10.43 2.21 0.31
N THR A 188 9.45 2.39 1.19
CA THR A 188 8.77 1.31 1.92
C THR A 188 7.33 1.19 1.44
N ALA A 189 6.71 0.04 1.67
CA ALA A 189 5.31 -0.19 1.36
C ALA A 189 4.62 -1.06 2.41
N SER A 190 3.38 -0.72 2.74
CA SER A 190 2.55 -1.49 3.68
C SER A 190 1.11 -1.59 3.22
N ASP A 191 0.48 -2.70 3.59
CA ASP A 191 -0.90 -3.04 3.29
C ASP A 191 -1.67 -3.47 4.56
N ASN A 192 -2.99 -3.32 4.58
CA ASN A 192 -3.85 -3.67 5.72
C ASN A 192 -3.96 -5.18 6.00
N VAL A 193 -3.79 -6.04 4.99
CA VAL A 193 -3.79 -7.50 5.13
C VAL A 193 -2.40 -8.09 5.02
N ASP A 194 -1.61 -7.66 4.04
CA ASP A 194 -0.28 -8.23 3.78
C ASP A 194 0.83 -7.68 4.70
N GLY A 195 0.57 -6.58 5.41
CA GLY A 195 1.55 -5.96 6.30
C GLY A 195 2.68 -5.29 5.51
N ASP A 196 3.93 -5.49 5.91
CA ASP A 196 5.09 -4.90 5.21
C ASP A 196 5.41 -5.67 3.92
N ILE A 197 5.23 -5.00 2.78
CA ILE A 197 5.49 -5.53 1.44
C ILE A 197 6.61 -4.75 0.73
N SER A 198 7.46 -4.04 1.46
CA SER A 198 8.53 -3.19 0.90
C SER A 198 9.46 -3.93 -0.06
N GLN A 199 9.70 -5.23 0.15
CA GLN A 199 10.55 -6.06 -0.71
C GLN A 199 9.91 -6.40 -2.07
N GLN A 200 8.63 -6.11 -2.25
CA GLN A 200 7.87 -6.37 -3.48
C GLN A 200 7.77 -5.12 -4.37
N ILE A 201 8.31 -3.98 -3.93
CA ILE A 201 8.29 -2.74 -4.71
C ILE A 201 9.10 -2.96 -6.01
N ALA A 202 8.41 -2.79 -7.13
CA ALA A 202 9.03 -2.66 -8.44
C ALA A 202 9.53 -1.23 -8.62
N ILE A 203 10.83 -1.10 -8.91
CA ILE A 203 11.51 0.19 -9.09
C ILE A 203 11.94 0.30 -10.55
N VAL A 204 11.55 1.39 -11.22
CA VAL A 204 12.05 1.76 -12.55
C VAL A 204 12.90 3.02 -12.40
N SER A 205 14.21 2.88 -12.61
CA SER A 205 15.17 3.98 -12.47
C SER A 205 15.93 4.22 -13.79
N PRO A 206 15.53 5.21 -14.61
CA PRO A 206 16.21 5.56 -15.85
C PRO A 206 17.34 6.58 -15.66
N VAL A 207 17.73 6.89 -14.42
CA VAL A 207 18.68 7.97 -14.08
C VAL A 207 20.02 7.74 -14.79
N ASN A 208 20.46 8.74 -15.55
CA ASN A 208 21.78 8.77 -16.15
C ASN A 208 22.59 9.95 -15.60
N ILE A 209 23.51 9.64 -14.67
CA ILE A 209 24.36 10.64 -14.00
C ILE A 209 25.34 11.37 -14.94
N GLN A 210 25.53 10.90 -16.17
CA GLN A 210 26.44 11.51 -17.14
C GLN A 210 25.74 12.52 -18.06
N VAL A 211 24.42 12.65 -17.95
CA VAL A 211 23.63 13.49 -18.84
C VAL A 211 22.73 14.37 -17.98
N ALA A 212 22.95 15.68 -18.04
CA ALA A 212 22.11 16.64 -17.36
C ALA A 212 20.64 16.49 -17.79
N GLY A 213 19.73 16.56 -16.83
CA GLY A 213 18.30 16.40 -17.09
C GLY A 213 17.49 15.97 -15.87
N ASN A 214 16.17 15.94 -16.06
CA ASN A 214 15.21 15.52 -15.04
C ASN A 214 14.79 14.07 -15.31
N TYR A 215 15.12 13.18 -14.39
CA TYR A 215 14.79 11.77 -14.43
C TYR A 215 13.68 11.46 -13.42
N SER A 216 12.75 10.59 -13.79
CA SER A 216 11.70 10.11 -12.90
C SER A 216 11.96 8.66 -12.54
N VAL A 217 12.24 8.41 -11.26
CA VAL A 217 12.28 7.05 -10.70
C VAL A 217 10.88 6.72 -10.20
N THR A 218 10.29 5.64 -10.68
CA THR A 218 8.93 5.24 -10.28
C THR A 218 8.95 4.01 -9.38
N TYR A 219 8.03 4.01 -8.41
CA TYR A 219 7.84 2.95 -7.42
C TYR A 219 6.40 2.47 -7.52
N ASN A 220 6.24 1.17 -7.70
CA ASN A 220 4.94 0.53 -7.76
C ASN A 220 4.95 -0.80 -7.00
N VAL A 221 3.82 -1.18 -6.41
CA VAL A 221 3.66 -2.46 -5.71
C VAL A 221 2.20 -2.88 -5.79
N GLN A 222 1.97 -4.19 -5.83
CA GLN A 222 0.65 -4.81 -5.78
C GLN A 222 0.62 -5.75 -4.56
N ASP A 223 -0.52 -5.78 -3.86
CA ASP A 223 -0.73 -6.70 -2.74
C ASP A 223 -1.07 -8.14 -3.22
N SER A 224 -1.28 -9.07 -2.30
CA SER A 224 -1.62 -10.46 -2.64
C SER A 224 -3.04 -10.63 -3.19
N SER A 225 -3.92 -9.64 -2.95
CA SER A 225 -5.30 -9.60 -3.43
C SER A 225 -5.45 -8.97 -4.82
N GLY A 226 -4.36 -8.41 -5.36
CA GLY A 226 -4.30 -7.81 -6.68
C GLY A 226 -4.55 -6.30 -6.70
N ASN A 227 -4.65 -5.62 -5.56
CA ASN A 227 -4.80 -4.17 -5.52
C ASN A 227 -3.44 -3.48 -5.73
N SER A 228 -3.39 -2.52 -6.66
CA SER A 228 -2.16 -1.78 -6.98
C SER A 228 -2.09 -0.49 -6.17
N ALA A 229 -0.91 -0.20 -5.63
CA ALA A 229 -0.63 1.11 -5.04
C ALA A 229 -0.81 2.23 -6.07
N SER A 230 -1.07 3.44 -5.57
CA SER A 230 -0.83 4.64 -6.37
C SER A 230 0.68 4.75 -6.63
N GLU A 231 1.06 4.87 -7.91
CA GLU A 231 2.46 5.02 -8.30
C GLU A 231 3.05 6.27 -7.65
N ILE A 232 4.24 6.12 -7.07
CA ILE A 232 5.01 7.21 -6.49
C ILE A 232 6.21 7.49 -7.38
N VAL A 233 6.57 8.77 -7.50
CA VAL A 233 7.68 9.24 -8.34
C VAL A 233 8.68 10.03 -7.50
N ARG A 234 9.96 9.71 -7.66
CA ARG A 234 11.08 10.54 -7.24
C ARG A 234 11.67 11.22 -8.47
N VAL A 235 11.84 12.54 -8.39
CA VAL A 235 12.50 13.33 -9.43
C VAL A 235 13.98 13.49 -9.08
N VAL A 236 14.85 13.08 -9.99
CA VAL A 236 16.30 13.28 -9.86
C VAL A 236 16.72 14.27 -10.94
N ILE A 237 17.21 15.42 -10.49
CA ILE A 237 17.69 16.50 -11.35
C ILE A 237 19.20 16.36 -11.40
N VAL A 238 19.71 15.86 -12.53
CA VAL A 238 21.15 15.73 -12.77
C VAL A 238 21.63 17.03 -13.40
N GLY A 239 22.65 17.65 -12.81
CA GLY A 239 23.27 18.88 -13.30
C GLY A 239 24.57 19.14 -12.57
N ASP A 240 25.32 20.13 -13.04
CA ASP A 240 26.49 20.63 -12.34
C ASP A 240 26.06 21.53 -11.19
N THR A 241 26.38 21.12 -9.98
CA THR A 241 26.15 21.87 -8.73
C THR A 241 27.47 22.22 -8.03
N GLY A 242 28.60 21.85 -8.63
CA GLY A 242 29.94 22.09 -8.12
C GLY A 242 30.41 23.49 -8.48
N ALA A 243 31.03 24.19 -7.54
CA ALA A 243 31.68 25.46 -7.85
C ALA A 243 33.10 25.23 -8.39
N PRO A 244 33.59 26.07 -9.33
CA PRO A 244 34.97 26.02 -9.77
C PRO A 244 35.98 26.28 -8.65
N VAL A 245 37.20 25.78 -8.84
CA VAL A 245 38.32 25.98 -7.93
C VAL A 245 39.42 26.81 -8.60
N ILE A 246 39.77 27.95 -7.99
CA ILE A 246 40.88 28.81 -8.43
C ILE A 246 42.14 28.51 -7.60
N LYS A 247 43.30 28.42 -8.25
CA LYS A 247 44.63 28.26 -7.64
C LYS A 247 45.59 29.31 -8.19
N LEU A 248 46.24 30.07 -7.31
CA LEU A 248 47.25 31.07 -7.70
C LEU A 248 48.61 30.42 -7.96
N SER A 249 49.27 30.82 -9.04
CA SER A 249 50.70 30.55 -9.24
C SER A 249 51.54 31.58 -8.47
N GLY A 250 52.68 31.23 -7.90
CA GLY A 250 53.53 32.21 -7.18
C GLY A 250 53.00 32.71 -5.82
N GLY A 251 51.92 32.12 -5.29
CA GLY A 251 51.43 32.37 -3.93
C GLY A 251 50.43 33.52 -3.78
N GLN A 252 49.90 33.65 -2.56
CA GLN A 252 48.93 34.68 -2.18
C GLN A 252 49.58 36.02 -1.80
N THR A 253 50.86 36.04 -1.44
CA THR A 253 51.59 37.27 -1.10
C THR A 253 52.83 37.38 -1.96
N ILE A 254 53.01 38.53 -2.59
CA ILE A 254 54.21 38.85 -3.37
C ILE A 254 54.78 40.17 -2.85
N GLN A 255 56.08 40.20 -2.59
CA GLN A 255 56.81 41.43 -2.27
C GLN A 255 57.63 41.85 -3.48
N ILE A 256 57.57 43.14 -3.84
CA ILE A 256 58.36 43.73 -4.91
C ILE A 256 58.92 45.08 -4.48
N GLU A 257 60.03 45.45 -5.11
CA GLU A 257 60.64 46.76 -4.94
C GLU A 257 59.87 47.84 -5.71
N ALA A 258 59.74 49.02 -5.12
CA ALA A 258 59.10 50.18 -5.75
C ALA A 258 59.81 50.57 -7.06
N GLY A 259 59.03 50.97 -8.06
CA GLY A 259 59.50 51.30 -9.40
C GLY A 259 59.77 50.10 -10.32
N ILE A 260 59.72 48.86 -9.82
CA ILE A 260 59.83 47.66 -10.66
C ILE A 260 58.47 47.31 -11.27
N THR A 261 58.47 46.86 -12.53
CA THR A 261 57.23 46.41 -13.18
C THR A 261 56.71 45.13 -12.52
N PHE A 262 55.46 45.14 -12.07
CA PHE A 262 54.79 43.94 -11.59
C PHE A 262 54.23 43.12 -12.75
N SER A 263 54.59 41.84 -12.80
CA SER A 263 53.94 40.84 -13.65
C SER A 263 53.27 39.81 -12.76
N ASP A 264 51.98 39.59 -12.97
CA ASP A 264 51.22 38.56 -12.28
C ASP A 264 51.82 37.17 -12.62
N PRO A 265 52.22 36.34 -11.64
CA PRO A 265 52.76 35.00 -11.91
C PRO A 265 51.76 34.00 -12.50
N GLY A 266 50.48 34.37 -12.57
CA GLY A 266 49.39 33.58 -13.13
C GLY A 266 48.50 32.95 -12.08
N TYR A 267 47.50 32.23 -12.59
CA TYR A 267 46.50 31.47 -11.87
C TYR A 267 45.96 30.37 -12.79
N PHE A 268 45.29 29.40 -12.20
CA PHE A 268 44.58 28.33 -12.89
C PHE A 268 43.21 28.17 -12.25
N ALA A 269 42.19 27.88 -13.06
CA ALA A 269 40.85 27.55 -12.58
C ALA A 269 40.36 26.28 -13.27
N GLU A 270 39.83 25.35 -12.48
CA GLU A 270 39.20 24.13 -12.98
C GLU A 270 37.82 23.95 -12.36
N ASP A 271 36.91 23.45 -13.15
CA ASP A 271 35.66 22.86 -12.70
C ASP A 271 35.60 21.39 -13.12
N LYS A 272 34.84 20.58 -12.38
CA LYS A 272 34.76 19.14 -12.61
C LYS A 272 34.00 18.77 -13.88
N VAL A 273 32.95 19.52 -14.21
CA VAL A 273 32.09 19.33 -15.39
C VAL A 273 32.60 20.16 -16.55
N ASP A 274 32.89 21.44 -16.32
CA ASP A 274 33.30 22.38 -17.36
C ASP A 274 34.78 22.26 -17.75
N GLY A 275 35.61 21.66 -16.89
CA GLY A 275 37.04 21.48 -17.13
C GLY A 275 37.84 22.75 -16.87
N ASP A 276 38.75 23.11 -17.79
CA ASP A 276 39.63 24.29 -17.60
C ASP A 276 38.89 25.60 -17.84
N LEU A 277 38.71 26.37 -16.76
CA LEU A 277 38.06 27.68 -16.74
C LEU A 277 39.07 28.83 -16.60
N THR A 278 40.37 28.57 -16.71
CA THR A 278 41.43 29.57 -16.50
C THR A 278 41.25 30.82 -17.38
N GLY A 279 40.80 30.64 -18.62
CA GLY A 279 40.54 31.74 -19.56
C GLY A 279 39.32 32.61 -19.21
N SER A 280 38.44 32.13 -18.34
CA SER A 280 37.21 32.82 -17.92
C SER A 280 37.36 33.56 -16.60
N VAL A 281 38.52 33.44 -15.92
CA VAL A 281 38.77 34.13 -14.66
C VAL A 281 38.79 35.64 -14.87
N VAL A 282 37.96 36.34 -14.10
CA VAL A 282 37.93 37.79 -14.02
C VAL A 282 38.90 38.23 -12.93
N VAL A 283 39.90 39.02 -13.32
CA VAL A 283 40.86 39.63 -12.39
C VAL A 283 40.43 41.06 -12.07
N GLY A 284 40.18 41.32 -10.80
CA GLY A 284 39.90 42.64 -10.26
C GLY A 284 41.09 43.23 -9.51
N GLY A 285 41.17 44.56 -9.47
CA GLY A 285 42.25 45.31 -8.82
C GLY A 285 43.37 45.72 -9.77
N SER A 286 44.33 46.48 -9.25
CA SER A 286 45.51 46.95 -9.97
C SER A 286 46.65 47.21 -8.99
N VAL A 287 47.89 47.02 -9.43
CA VAL A 287 49.09 47.30 -8.63
C VAL A 287 49.76 48.58 -9.16
N ASP A 288 49.91 49.59 -8.31
CA ASP A 288 50.70 50.79 -8.62
C ASP A 288 52.09 50.64 -7.99
N THR A 289 53.07 50.24 -8.79
CA THR A 289 54.43 49.99 -8.29
C THR A 289 55.22 51.27 -8.00
N SER A 290 54.69 52.45 -8.36
CA SER A 290 55.30 53.75 -8.04
C SER A 290 54.96 54.26 -6.64
N LYS A 291 54.16 53.52 -5.88
CA LYS A 291 53.76 53.89 -4.53
C LYS A 291 53.90 52.70 -3.59
N VAL A 292 54.67 52.88 -2.53
CA VAL A 292 54.75 51.92 -1.42
C VAL A 292 53.35 51.68 -0.86
N GLY A 293 52.99 50.41 -0.68
CA GLY A 293 51.66 50.04 -0.24
C GLY A 293 51.30 48.59 -0.51
N SER A 294 50.10 48.22 -0.09
CA SER A 294 49.52 46.89 -0.27
C SER A 294 48.41 46.96 -1.30
N TYR A 295 48.55 46.22 -2.39
CA TYR A 295 47.61 46.17 -3.50
C TYR A 295 46.95 44.80 -3.56
N LEU A 296 45.62 44.78 -3.49
CA LEU A 296 44.84 43.56 -3.53
C LEU A 296 44.36 43.27 -4.94
N LEU A 297 44.71 42.10 -5.46
CA LEU A 297 44.12 41.52 -6.67
C LEU A 297 43.10 40.46 -6.26
N THR A 298 41.96 40.43 -6.94
CA THR A 298 40.88 39.47 -6.71
C THR A 298 40.65 38.63 -7.96
N TYR A 299 40.51 37.32 -7.80
CA TYR A 299 40.32 36.36 -8.89
C TYR A 299 38.98 35.68 -8.67
N ASP A 300 38.14 35.72 -9.70
CA ASP A 300 36.75 35.27 -9.64
C ASP A 300 36.37 34.55 -10.92
N VAL A 301 35.57 33.50 -10.83
CA VAL A 301 35.07 32.75 -12.00
C VAL A 301 33.77 32.07 -11.64
N THR A 302 32.84 32.06 -12.59
CA THR A 302 31.57 31.32 -12.53
C THR A 302 31.60 30.29 -13.66
N ASP A 303 31.08 29.10 -13.41
CA ASP A 303 30.96 28.04 -14.42
C ASP A 303 29.81 28.30 -15.40
N SER A 304 29.52 27.32 -16.27
CA SER A 304 28.41 27.40 -17.24
C SER A 304 27.02 27.18 -16.62
N ASN A 305 26.97 26.73 -15.37
CA ASN A 305 25.79 26.36 -14.60
C ASN A 305 25.46 27.37 -13.48
N ASP A 306 26.10 28.55 -13.51
CA ASP A 306 25.96 29.65 -12.54
C ASP A 306 26.44 29.30 -11.12
N ASN A 307 27.34 28.31 -10.94
CA ASN A 307 28.02 28.09 -9.66
C ASN A 307 29.26 29.00 -9.56
N ASP A 308 29.25 29.88 -8.56
CA ASP A 308 30.34 30.82 -8.32
C ASP A 308 31.50 30.18 -7.55
N ALA A 309 32.72 30.37 -8.04
CA ALA A 309 33.92 30.00 -7.29
C ALA A 309 34.04 30.80 -5.99
N VAL A 310 34.71 30.22 -5.00
CA VAL A 310 35.20 31.00 -3.86
C VAL A 310 36.29 31.95 -4.36
N LYS A 311 36.04 33.26 -4.32
CA LYS A 311 37.00 34.28 -4.76
C LYS A 311 38.33 34.12 -4.05
N VAL A 312 39.41 34.11 -4.82
CA VAL A 312 40.78 34.05 -4.30
C VAL A 312 41.41 35.43 -4.40
N THR A 313 42.32 35.78 -3.50
CA THR A 313 43.01 37.07 -3.52
C THR A 313 44.51 36.92 -3.49
N ARG A 314 45.20 37.90 -4.10
CA ARG A 314 46.65 38.07 -3.99
C ARG A 314 46.95 39.45 -3.44
N ASN A 315 47.79 39.50 -2.42
CA ASN A 315 48.32 40.73 -1.86
C ASN A 315 49.72 41.02 -2.41
N VAL A 316 49.86 42.11 -3.15
CA VAL A 316 51.15 42.59 -3.66
C VAL A 316 51.60 43.74 -2.78
N ILE A 317 52.72 43.53 -2.08
CA ILE A 317 53.32 44.51 -1.19
C ILE A 317 54.46 45.17 -1.95
N VAL A 318 54.31 46.45 -2.21
CA VAL A 318 55.35 47.31 -2.80
C VAL A 318 56.08 47.98 -1.65
N GLU A 319 57.37 47.71 -1.53
CA GLU A 319 58.25 48.28 -0.51
C GLU A 319 59.40 49.01 -1.21
N ASP A 320 59.96 50.01 -0.54
CA ASP A 320 61.17 50.68 -0.98
C ASP A 320 62.28 50.37 0.03
N ASN A 321 63.17 49.46 -0.38
CA ASN A 321 64.28 48.97 0.42
C ASN A 321 65.63 49.34 -0.20
N THR A 322 65.62 50.04 -1.34
CA THR A 322 66.82 50.56 -1.99
C THR A 322 67.27 51.81 -1.24
N ALA A 323 68.54 51.84 -0.82
CA ALA A 323 69.07 53.01 -0.13
C ALA A 323 69.41 54.13 -1.13
N PRO A 324 69.26 55.41 -0.73
CA PRO A 324 69.65 56.53 -1.59
C PRO A 324 71.16 56.51 -1.85
N VAL A 325 71.54 56.86 -3.08
CA VAL A 325 72.93 56.98 -3.50
C VAL A 325 73.41 58.40 -3.26
N VAL A 326 74.43 58.55 -2.40
CA VAL A 326 75.09 59.83 -2.11
C VAL A 326 76.29 60.03 -3.02
N VAL A 327 76.38 61.20 -3.65
CA VAL A 327 77.51 61.62 -4.50
C VAL A 327 78.06 62.94 -3.94
N LEU A 328 79.32 62.93 -3.52
CA LEU A 328 80.01 64.13 -3.02
C LEU A 328 80.30 65.08 -4.19
N ALA A 329 80.14 66.39 -3.97
CA ALA A 329 80.49 67.41 -4.96
C ALA A 329 82.01 67.65 -5.03
N GLY A 330 82.70 67.46 -3.90
CA GLY A 330 84.16 67.51 -3.79
C GLY A 330 84.80 66.14 -3.54
N ASP A 331 86.10 66.15 -3.24
CA ASP A 331 86.86 64.93 -2.97
C ASP A 331 86.39 64.22 -1.68
N ALA A 332 86.40 62.89 -1.69
CA ALA A 332 86.05 62.08 -0.51
C ALA A 332 87.03 62.27 0.67
N SER A 333 88.19 62.86 0.42
CA SER A 333 89.18 63.23 1.43
C SER A 333 89.86 64.53 1.03
N VAL A 334 89.90 65.49 1.95
CA VAL A 334 90.58 66.78 1.76
C VAL A 334 91.71 66.89 2.77
N GLU A 335 92.91 67.27 2.31
CA GLU A 335 94.04 67.60 3.18
C GLU A 335 94.16 69.13 3.32
N LEU A 336 94.26 69.61 4.56
CA LEU A 336 94.34 71.03 4.87
C LEU A 336 95.50 71.32 5.83
N GLU A 337 96.18 72.44 5.59
CA GLU A 337 97.22 72.98 6.48
C GLU A 337 96.59 73.61 7.72
N LEU A 338 97.25 73.47 8.88
CA LEU A 338 96.74 73.92 10.19
C LEU A 338 96.42 75.42 10.19
N GLY A 339 95.14 75.76 10.39
CA GLY A 339 94.62 77.14 10.39
C GLY A 339 93.97 77.59 9.08
N SER A 340 93.92 76.72 8.07
CA SER A 340 93.18 76.99 6.82
C SER A 340 91.68 76.94 7.04
N GLU A 341 90.95 77.82 6.36
CA GLU A 341 89.49 77.74 6.29
C GLU A 341 89.10 76.59 5.34
N TYR A 342 88.15 75.76 5.76
CA TYR A 342 87.52 74.74 4.92
C TYR A 342 86.16 75.25 4.45
N THR A 343 85.89 75.09 3.15
CA THR A 343 84.55 75.29 2.59
C THR A 343 84.00 73.94 2.15
N GLU A 344 82.87 73.53 2.73
CA GLU A 344 82.17 72.31 2.34
C GLU A 344 81.60 72.45 0.92
N GLU A 345 82.00 71.55 0.01
CA GLU A 345 81.53 71.53 -1.38
C GLU A 345 80.13 70.92 -1.51
N GLY A 346 79.70 70.16 -0.49
CA GLY A 346 78.38 69.57 -0.38
C GLY A 346 78.29 68.16 -0.98
N ALA A 347 77.09 67.61 -0.96
CA ALA A 347 76.76 66.33 -1.55
C ALA A 347 75.39 66.44 -2.24
N THR A 348 75.12 65.51 -3.14
CA THR A 348 73.76 65.25 -3.63
C THR A 348 73.37 63.83 -3.26
N ALA A 349 72.10 63.59 -2.95
CA ALA A 349 71.59 62.26 -2.69
C ALA A 349 70.38 61.99 -3.59
N LYS A 350 70.37 60.82 -4.24
CA LYS A 350 69.25 60.41 -5.09
C LYS A 350 68.75 59.02 -4.77
N ASP A 351 67.44 58.90 -4.74
CA ASP A 351 66.71 57.66 -4.53
C ASP A 351 65.92 57.27 -5.80
N ASN A 352 65.71 55.96 -6.02
CA ASN A 352 64.97 55.44 -7.17
C ASN A 352 63.47 55.75 -7.11
N LEU A 353 62.89 55.88 -5.92
CA LEU A 353 61.49 56.22 -5.70
C LEU A 353 61.32 57.71 -5.39
N ASP A 354 62.07 58.23 -4.42
CA ASP A 354 61.91 59.59 -3.88
C ASP A 354 62.58 60.68 -4.73
N GLY A 355 63.43 60.29 -5.69
CA GLY A 355 64.10 61.23 -6.58
C GLY A 355 65.25 61.95 -5.90
N ASP A 356 65.21 63.28 -5.81
CA ASP A 356 66.27 64.06 -5.14
C ASP A 356 65.97 64.16 -3.63
N VAL A 357 66.89 63.66 -2.82
CA VAL A 357 66.79 63.63 -1.35
C VAL A 357 67.97 64.35 -0.67
N THR A 358 68.61 65.27 -1.41
CA THR A 358 69.76 66.09 -0.95
C THR A 358 69.44 66.98 0.25
#